data_AF-A0A6I1ZNE3-F1
#
_entry.id   AF-A0A6I1ZNE3-F1
#
_cell.length_a   1.000
_cell.length_b   1.000
_cell.length_c   1.000
_cell.angle_alpha   90.00
_cell.angle_beta   90.00
_cell.angle_gamma   90.00
#
_symmetry.space_group_name_H-M   'P 1'
#
loop_
_entity.id
_entity.type
_entity.pdbx_description
1 polymer ?
#
loop_
_entity_poly.entity_id
_entity_poly.type
_entity_poly.pdbx_seq_one_letter_code
_entity_poly.pdbx_strand_id
1 'polypeptide(L)'
;MQPIAEKLDKLVPDAHQPVEMVHKMESTGVTKASRDTLSMVLLGLLAGFFIGLGAVFCTLVTTNISLGFGLGKLLGGLAFSLGLILVVVAGSELFTGNCLIVAPWMSARISGSQLLRNWGIVYFSNLAGALILVVLIFYAQFWALDSYRVGVNALMIANAKVNLAFVPALYRGIMCNVLVCLAVWLCFAARSVTSRILVIVFPITAFVACGFEHSIANMFFIPMGMAMAGQAEVAQAAGVTAAQITNVTALGFVHNLIPVTIGNVIGGSSVGMLYWLVFLRKERAAEVVAARRWLGRFVTVEAQPQKVWTPDVETTALLSVLAKARDDATFLAQLSENPDKALEGYNLTDEAKAALSSGDVHWLESRVGMLDAPLRTWLSSRLSQEKW
;
A
#
# COMPACT_ATOMS: atom_id res chain seq x y z
N MET A 1 -5.79 -19.88 32.65
CA MET A 1 -5.72 -18.74 31.68
C MET A 1 -5.06 -19.10 30.34
N GLN A 2 -4.09 -20.02 30.27
CA GLN A 2 -3.52 -20.52 29.00
C GLN A 2 -4.50 -21.09 27.95
N PRO A 3 -5.56 -21.85 28.30
CA PRO A 3 -6.43 -22.49 27.30
C PRO A 3 -7.33 -21.52 26.54
N ILE A 4 -7.57 -20.32 27.09
CA ILE A 4 -8.44 -19.31 26.49
C ILE A 4 -7.64 -18.46 25.50
N ALA A 5 -6.40 -18.09 25.84
CA ALA A 5 -5.51 -17.39 24.92
C ALA A 5 -5.24 -18.21 23.65
N GLU A 6 -5.02 -19.52 23.80
CA GLU A 6 -4.75 -20.43 22.68
C GLU A 6 -6.01 -20.73 21.82
N LYS A 7 -7.22 -20.64 22.41
CA LYS A 7 -8.49 -20.70 21.67
C LYS A 7 -8.81 -19.38 20.97
N LEU A 8 -8.46 -18.24 21.56
CA LEU A 8 -8.64 -16.92 20.96
C LEU A 8 -7.69 -16.72 19.78
N ASP A 9 -6.46 -17.22 19.85
CA ASP A 9 -5.48 -17.13 18.75
C ASP A 9 -5.95 -17.89 17.48
N LYS A 10 -6.71 -18.97 17.66
CA LYS A 10 -7.35 -19.75 16.57
C LYS A 10 -8.55 -19.05 15.92
N LEU A 11 -9.09 -18.01 16.54
CA LEU A 11 -10.23 -17.25 16.03
C LEU A 11 -9.81 -15.97 15.30
N VAL A 12 -8.52 -15.58 15.37
CA VAL A 12 -8.01 -14.43 14.64
C VAL A 12 -7.74 -14.84 13.19
N PRO A 13 -8.33 -14.18 12.17
CA PRO A 13 -8.00 -14.43 10.78
C PRO A 13 -6.49 -14.31 10.53
N ASP A 14 -5.92 -15.24 9.75
CA ASP A 14 -4.48 -15.31 9.45
C ASP A 14 -3.94 -14.00 8.82
N ALA A 15 -4.76 -13.32 8.01
CA ALA A 15 -4.43 -12.05 7.38
C ALA A 15 -5.18 -10.86 8.00
N HIS A 16 -4.55 -9.69 7.98
CA HIS A 16 -5.26 -8.44 8.31
C HIS A 16 -6.33 -8.12 7.28
N GLN A 17 -7.48 -7.64 7.75
CA GLN A 17 -8.58 -7.24 6.88
C GLN A 17 -8.22 -5.94 6.13
N PRO A 18 -8.78 -5.68 4.93
CA PRO A 18 -8.48 -4.49 4.13
C PRO A 18 -8.59 -3.15 4.88
N VAL A 19 -9.55 -3.05 5.82
CA VAL A 19 -9.71 -1.87 6.68
C VAL A 19 -8.47 -1.68 7.58
N GLU A 20 -7.98 -2.73 8.22
CA GLU A 20 -6.76 -2.65 9.05
C GLU A 20 -5.52 -2.33 8.19
N MET A 21 -5.45 -2.90 6.98
CA MET A 21 -4.36 -2.65 6.04
C MET A 21 -4.28 -1.16 5.66
N VAL A 22 -5.42 -0.49 5.44
CA VAL A 22 -5.42 0.93 5.03
C VAL A 22 -4.90 1.85 6.14
N HIS A 23 -5.23 1.55 7.40
CA HIS A 23 -4.70 2.29 8.54
C HIS A 23 -3.20 2.08 8.73
N LYS A 24 -2.72 0.83 8.55
CA LYS A 24 -1.28 0.53 8.59
C LYS A 24 -0.53 1.23 7.46
N MET A 25 -1.08 1.22 6.25
CA MET A 25 -0.51 1.93 5.11
C MET A 25 -0.42 3.44 5.39
N GLU A 26 -1.49 4.05 5.89
CA GLU A 26 -1.52 5.47 6.24
C GLU A 26 -0.48 5.82 7.31
N SER A 27 -0.49 5.10 8.43
CA SER A 27 0.46 5.29 9.53
C SER A 27 1.91 5.14 9.06
N THR A 28 2.20 4.08 8.30
CA THR A 28 3.53 3.86 7.69
C THR A 28 3.91 5.03 6.79
N GLY A 29 3.00 5.53 5.96
CA GLY A 29 3.26 6.67 5.09
C GLY A 29 3.54 7.97 5.85
N VAL A 30 2.87 8.21 6.98
CA VAL A 30 3.18 9.35 7.88
C VAL A 30 4.60 9.22 8.45
N THR A 31 4.98 8.03 8.93
CA THR A 31 6.32 7.77 9.46
C THR A 31 7.39 8.01 8.40
N LYS A 32 7.18 7.51 7.17
CA LYS A 32 8.12 7.68 6.05
C LYS A 32 8.27 9.14 5.64
N ALA A 33 7.17 9.88 5.55
CA ALA A 33 7.18 11.30 5.18
C ALA A 33 7.84 12.19 6.25
N SER A 34 7.77 11.80 7.52
CA SER A 34 8.33 12.52 8.66
C SER A 34 9.78 12.15 8.99
N ARG A 35 10.36 11.20 8.27
CA ARG A 35 11.73 10.70 8.52
C ARG A 35 12.78 11.79 8.26
N ASP A 36 13.86 11.76 9.04
CA ASP A 36 15.01 12.65 8.86
C ASP A 36 15.72 12.40 7.51
N THR A 37 16.43 13.41 7.01
CA THR A 37 17.05 13.38 5.68
C THR A 37 18.12 12.30 5.57
N LEU A 38 18.96 12.12 6.59
CA LEU A 38 20.06 11.16 6.55
C LEU A 38 19.52 9.73 6.45
N SER A 39 18.55 9.39 7.29
CA SER A 39 17.90 8.08 7.25
C SER A 39 17.21 7.82 5.91
N MET A 40 16.52 8.81 5.33
CA MET A 40 15.92 8.65 3.99
C MET A 40 16.96 8.43 2.90
N VAL A 41 18.09 9.13 2.96
CA VAL A 41 19.19 8.95 2.00
C VAL A 41 19.78 7.56 2.12
N LEU A 42 20.16 7.13 3.32
CA LEU A 42 20.78 5.82 3.54
C LEU A 42 19.84 4.67 3.17
N LEU A 43 18.58 4.74 3.57
CA LEU A 43 17.59 3.72 3.21
C LEU A 43 17.22 3.77 1.73
N GLY A 44 17.28 4.94 1.10
CA GLY A 44 17.10 5.11 -0.34
C GLY A 44 18.26 4.51 -1.14
N LEU A 45 19.50 4.71 -0.70
CA LEU A 45 20.68 4.07 -1.29
C LEU A 45 20.55 2.54 -1.25
N LEU A 46 20.18 1.98 -0.10
CA LEU A 46 19.96 0.54 0.05
C LEU A 46 18.87 0.02 -0.88
N ALA A 47 17.75 0.73 -1.00
CA ALA A 47 16.67 0.28 -1.88
C ALA A 47 17.07 0.27 -3.37
N GLY A 48 17.79 1.30 -3.83
CA GLY A 48 18.35 1.32 -5.18
C GLY A 48 19.30 0.16 -5.45
N PHE A 49 20.18 -0.11 -4.48
CA PHE A 49 21.12 -1.23 -4.52
C PHE A 49 20.38 -2.59 -4.56
N PHE A 50 19.36 -2.79 -3.71
CA PHE A 50 18.58 -4.03 -3.67
C PHE A 50 17.79 -4.30 -4.95
N ILE A 51 17.14 -3.28 -5.51
CA ILE A 51 16.48 -3.41 -6.83
C ILE A 51 17.50 -3.75 -7.91
N GLY A 52 18.68 -3.14 -7.86
CA GLY A 52 19.80 -3.49 -8.73
C GLY A 52 20.23 -4.95 -8.59
N LEU A 53 20.29 -5.51 -7.38
CA LEU A 53 20.62 -6.94 -7.18
C LEU A 53 19.59 -7.86 -7.83
N GLY A 54 18.30 -7.52 -7.74
CA GLY A 54 17.24 -8.22 -8.48
C GLY A 54 17.46 -8.14 -10.00
N ALA A 55 17.90 -6.99 -10.52
CA ALA A 55 18.22 -6.80 -11.92
C ALA A 55 19.45 -7.61 -12.37
N VAL A 56 20.50 -7.69 -11.55
CA VAL A 56 21.67 -8.57 -11.79
C VAL A 56 21.24 -10.02 -11.91
N PHE A 57 20.45 -10.50 -10.94
CA PHE A 57 20.00 -11.89 -10.94
C PHE A 57 19.08 -12.21 -12.12
N CYS A 58 18.15 -11.31 -12.45
CA CYS A 58 17.31 -11.41 -13.65
C CYS A 58 18.14 -11.46 -14.93
N THR A 59 19.19 -10.64 -15.05
CA THR A 59 20.07 -10.63 -16.24
C THR A 59 20.79 -11.97 -16.39
N LEU A 60 21.31 -12.53 -15.29
CA LEU A 60 21.96 -13.83 -15.32
C LEU A 60 21.00 -14.94 -15.74
N VAL A 61 19.84 -15.05 -15.07
CA VAL A 61 18.85 -16.11 -15.31
C VAL A 61 18.28 -16.08 -16.73
N THR A 62 18.16 -14.90 -17.33
CA THR A 62 17.64 -14.75 -18.69
C THR A 62 18.73 -14.89 -19.77
N THR A 63 20.00 -15.02 -19.39
CA THR A 63 21.09 -15.21 -20.35
C THR A 63 21.00 -16.60 -20.97
N ASN A 64 21.00 -16.66 -22.31
CA ASN A 64 21.01 -17.91 -23.09
C ASN A 64 19.86 -18.90 -22.76
N ILE A 65 18.71 -18.39 -22.31
CA ILE A 65 17.59 -19.24 -21.92
C ILE A 65 16.89 -19.85 -23.15
N SER A 66 16.83 -21.18 -23.22
CA SER A 66 16.25 -21.95 -24.35
C SER A 66 14.85 -22.50 -24.07
N LEU A 67 14.19 -22.06 -22.98
CA LEU A 67 12.88 -22.57 -22.53
C LEU A 67 11.66 -21.90 -23.22
N GLY A 68 11.90 -21.07 -24.25
CA GLY A 68 10.86 -20.31 -24.95
C GLY A 68 10.54 -18.95 -24.30
N PHE A 69 9.87 -18.07 -25.07
CA PHE A 69 9.69 -16.66 -24.71
C PHE A 69 8.96 -16.46 -23.38
N GLY A 70 7.81 -17.14 -23.19
CA GLY A 70 6.99 -16.99 -21.98
C GLY A 70 7.66 -17.50 -20.71
N LEU A 71 8.24 -18.70 -20.75
CA LEU A 71 8.92 -19.30 -19.59
C LEU A 71 10.22 -18.55 -19.25
N GLY A 72 10.96 -18.07 -20.25
CA GLY A 72 12.14 -17.23 -20.00
C GLY A 72 11.78 -15.91 -19.29
N LYS A 73 10.68 -15.28 -19.70
CA LYS A 73 10.13 -14.09 -19.04
C LYS A 73 9.66 -14.38 -17.61
N LEU A 74 9.01 -15.52 -17.38
CA LEU A 74 8.58 -15.96 -16.05
C LEU A 74 9.78 -16.14 -15.11
N LEU A 75 10.82 -16.86 -15.54
CA LEU A 75 12.01 -17.12 -14.73
C LEU A 75 12.80 -15.83 -14.45
N GLY A 76 12.90 -14.93 -15.43
CA GLY A 76 13.46 -13.59 -15.21
C GLY A 76 12.68 -12.81 -14.14
N GLY A 77 11.34 -12.84 -14.19
CA GLY A 77 10.49 -12.21 -13.19
C GLY A 77 10.62 -12.79 -11.79
N LEU A 78 10.68 -14.12 -11.68
CA LEU A 78 10.93 -14.82 -10.41
C LEU A 78 12.27 -14.40 -9.81
N ALA A 79 13.33 -14.38 -10.62
CA ALA A 79 14.66 -13.94 -10.19
C ALA A 79 14.65 -12.46 -9.75
N PHE A 80 13.97 -11.59 -10.51
CA PHE A 80 13.87 -10.17 -10.21
C PHE A 80 13.15 -9.88 -8.88
N SER A 81 12.24 -10.76 -8.45
CA SER A 81 11.48 -10.61 -7.18
C SER A 81 12.37 -10.44 -5.95
N LEU A 82 13.61 -10.95 -6.00
CA LEU A 82 14.65 -10.74 -4.99
C LEU A 82 14.77 -9.26 -4.59
N GLY A 83 14.71 -8.34 -5.55
CA GLY A 83 14.89 -6.92 -5.29
C GLY A 83 13.85 -6.36 -4.32
N LEU A 84 12.55 -6.59 -4.59
CA LEU A 84 11.50 -6.08 -3.70
C LEU A 84 11.43 -6.86 -2.37
N ILE A 85 11.77 -8.16 -2.37
CA ILE A 85 11.88 -8.95 -1.14
C ILE A 85 12.89 -8.29 -0.20
N LEU A 86 14.10 -7.99 -0.68
CA LEU A 86 15.13 -7.31 0.11
C LEU A 86 14.64 -5.95 0.59
N VAL A 87 14.00 -5.17 -0.29
CA VAL A 87 13.50 -3.83 0.06
C VAL A 87 12.51 -3.87 1.23
N VAL A 88 11.52 -4.76 1.15
CA VAL A 88 10.41 -4.83 2.11
C VAL A 88 10.85 -5.51 3.41
N VAL A 89 11.62 -6.60 3.33
CA VAL A 89 12.04 -7.35 4.52
C VAL A 89 13.12 -6.60 5.30
N ALA A 90 14.08 -5.96 4.62
CA ALA A 90 15.10 -5.15 5.26
C ALA A 90 14.62 -3.74 5.66
N GLY A 91 13.45 -3.31 5.21
CA GLY A 91 12.84 -2.02 5.61
C GLY A 91 13.47 -0.79 4.95
N SER A 92 13.93 -0.91 3.70
CA SER A 92 14.51 0.21 2.94
C SER A 92 13.45 1.13 2.31
N GLU A 93 13.87 2.30 1.82
CA GLU A 93 12.97 3.32 1.26
C GLU A 93 13.01 3.29 -0.26
N LEU A 94 11.95 2.76 -0.88
CA LEU A 94 11.84 2.66 -2.33
C LEU A 94 10.82 3.68 -2.86
N PHE A 95 11.23 4.50 -3.82
CA PHE A 95 10.40 5.56 -4.41
C PHE A 95 9.07 5.03 -4.95
N THR A 96 9.10 3.96 -5.75
CA THR A 96 7.92 3.38 -6.39
C THR A 96 6.88 2.91 -5.36
N GLY A 97 7.33 2.28 -4.27
CA GLY A 97 6.47 1.94 -3.13
C GLY A 97 5.99 3.17 -2.34
N ASN A 98 6.82 4.21 -2.23
CA ASN A 98 6.47 5.47 -1.55
C ASN A 98 5.42 6.30 -2.30
N CYS A 99 5.03 5.93 -3.53
CA CYS A 99 3.84 6.51 -4.17
C CYS A 99 2.55 6.30 -3.35
N LEU A 100 2.50 5.29 -2.47
CA LEU A 100 1.40 5.07 -1.52
C LEU A 100 1.27 6.16 -0.45
N ILE A 101 2.31 6.99 -0.23
CA ILE A 101 2.27 8.13 0.71
C ILE A 101 1.23 9.19 0.28
N VAL A 102 0.70 9.10 -0.94
CA VAL A 102 -0.47 9.89 -1.36
C VAL A 102 -1.67 9.71 -0.41
N ALA A 103 -1.86 8.52 0.19
CA ALA A 103 -2.97 8.23 1.09
C ALA A 103 -2.97 9.10 2.36
N PRO A 104 -1.90 9.14 3.19
CA PRO A 104 -1.85 10.07 4.33
C PRO A 104 -1.85 11.54 3.93
N TRP A 105 -1.39 11.89 2.72
CA TRP A 105 -1.54 13.26 2.21
C TRP A 105 -3.01 13.62 1.94
N MET A 106 -3.79 12.73 1.31
CA MET A 106 -5.23 12.93 1.13
C MET A 106 -6.00 12.96 2.45
N SER A 107 -5.52 12.25 3.47
CA SER A 107 -6.03 12.36 4.84
C SER A 107 -5.62 13.65 5.57
N ALA A 108 -4.86 14.54 4.93
CA ALA A 108 -4.27 15.74 5.53
C ALA A 108 -3.43 15.46 6.79
N ARG A 109 -2.83 14.25 6.88
CA ARG A 109 -1.92 13.87 7.98
C ARG A 109 -0.49 14.33 7.73
N ILE A 110 -0.16 14.64 6.48
CA ILE A 110 1.13 15.20 6.05
C ILE A 110 0.89 16.33 5.05
N SER A 111 1.85 17.25 4.94
CA SER A 111 1.82 18.30 3.93
C SER A 111 2.24 17.77 2.55
N GLY A 112 1.85 18.49 1.50
CA GLY A 112 2.37 18.24 0.15
C GLY A 112 3.90 18.42 0.05
N SER A 113 4.48 19.31 0.86
CA SER A 113 5.94 19.49 0.91
C SER A 113 6.65 18.28 1.51
N GLN A 114 6.08 17.63 2.53
CA GLN A 114 6.63 16.38 3.09
C GLN A 114 6.56 15.25 2.06
N LEU A 115 5.45 15.14 1.31
CA LEU A 115 5.30 14.16 0.22
C LEU A 115 6.38 14.35 -0.85
N LEU A 116 6.50 15.57 -1.41
CA LEU A 116 7.46 15.87 -2.47
C LEU A 116 8.92 15.76 -1.99
N ARG A 117 9.20 16.14 -0.73
CA ARG A 117 10.52 15.96 -0.11
C ARG A 117 10.89 14.47 -0.04
N ASN A 118 9.99 13.62 0.43
CA ASN A 118 10.23 12.18 0.50
C ASN A 118 10.48 11.61 -0.90
N TRP A 119 9.59 11.90 -1.86
CA TRP A 119 9.72 11.43 -3.23
C TRP A 119 11.03 11.85 -3.88
N GLY A 120 11.39 13.13 -3.78
CA GLY A 120 12.64 13.65 -4.35
C GLY A 120 13.88 13.01 -3.75
N ILE A 121 14.01 13.03 -2.42
CA ILE A 121 15.19 12.48 -1.74
C ILE A 121 15.33 10.99 -2.02
N VAL A 122 14.26 10.22 -1.88
CA VAL A 122 14.31 8.77 -2.06
C VAL A 122 14.60 8.40 -3.52
N TYR A 123 14.02 9.11 -4.50
CA TYR A 123 14.27 8.85 -5.92
C TYR A 123 15.75 9.01 -6.30
N PHE A 124 16.37 10.13 -5.92
CA PHE A 124 17.79 10.36 -6.21
C PHE A 124 18.72 9.48 -5.38
N SER A 125 18.33 9.11 -4.15
CA SER A 125 19.08 8.14 -3.35
C SER A 125 19.01 6.74 -3.96
N ASN A 126 17.84 6.33 -4.49
CA ASN A 126 17.68 5.08 -5.22
C ASN A 126 18.57 5.06 -6.48
N LEU A 127 18.65 6.16 -7.22
CA LEU A 127 19.57 6.30 -8.37
C LEU A 127 21.02 6.09 -7.93
N ALA A 128 21.47 6.80 -6.90
CA ALA A 128 22.84 6.68 -6.40
C ALA A 128 23.15 5.24 -5.94
N GLY A 129 22.21 4.58 -5.25
CA GLY A 129 22.34 3.18 -4.83
C GLY A 129 22.48 2.21 -6.01
N ALA A 130 21.66 2.41 -7.06
CA ALA A 130 21.75 1.61 -8.27
C ALA A 130 23.08 1.82 -9.01
N LEU A 131 23.56 3.07 -9.10
CA LEU A 131 24.85 3.38 -9.74
C LEU A 131 26.05 2.82 -8.96
N ILE A 132 26.01 2.83 -7.63
CA ILE A 132 27.02 2.16 -6.79
C ILE A 132 27.09 0.68 -7.17
N LEU A 133 25.94 0.01 -7.31
CA LEU A 133 25.92 -1.39 -7.72
C LEU A 133 26.45 -1.58 -9.15
N VAL A 134 26.12 -0.71 -10.11
CA VAL A 134 26.65 -0.77 -11.48
C VAL A 134 28.18 -0.79 -11.44
N VAL A 135 28.81 0.10 -10.67
CA VAL A 135 30.27 0.15 -10.51
C VAL A 135 30.80 -1.18 -9.95
N LEU A 136 30.21 -1.68 -8.86
CA LEU A 136 30.67 -2.93 -8.23
C LEU A 136 30.54 -4.13 -9.18
N ILE A 137 29.42 -4.27 -9.87
CA ILE A 137 29.16 -5.39 -10.78
C ILE A 137 30.03 -5.30 -12.03
N PHE A 138 30.29 -4.10 -12.54
CA PHE A 138 31.21 -3.85 -13.65
C PHE A 138 32.63 -4.31 -13.30
N TYR A 139 33.17 -3.87 -12.15
CA TYR A 139 34.51 -4.25 -11.71
C TYR A 139 34.62 -5.70 -11.23
N ALA A 140 33.51 -6.30 -10.78
CA ALA A 140 33.43 -7.73 -10.52
C ALA A 140 33.48 -8.59 -11.80
N GLN A 141 33.53 -7.97 -12.99
CA GLN A 141 33.58 -8.66 -14.29
C GLN A 141 32.42 -9.64 -14.49
N PHE A 142 31.27 -9.38 -13.86
CA PHE A 142 30.08 -10.20 -13.98
C PHE A 142 29.61 -10.34 -15.44
N TRP A 143 29.86 -9.29 -16.22
CA TRP A 143 29.53 -9.25 -17.64
C TRP A 143 30.37 -10.19 -18.51
N ALA A 144 31.52 -10.66 -18.03
CA ALA A 144 32.39 -11.59 -18.76
C ALA A 144 31.95 -13.06 -18.63
N LEU A 145 31.01 -13.36 -17.73
CA LEU A 145 30.46 -14.70 -17.55
C LEU A 145 29.80 -15.23 -18.83
N ASP A 146 29.84 -16.56 -19.00
CA ASP A 146 29.33 -17.28 -20.17
C ASP A 146 29.89 -16.72 -21.49
N SER A 147 31.22 -16.53 -21.55
CA SER A 147 31.92 -15.95 -22.70
C SER A 147 31.31 -14.62 -23.14
N TYR A 148 31.18 -13.69 -22.18
CA TYR A 148 30.59 -12.35 -22.35
C TYR A 148 29.08 -12.29 -22.63
N ARG A 149 28.37 -13.43 -22.69
CA ARG A 149 26.92 -13.45 -23.00
C ARG A 149 26.08 -12.74 -21.96
N VAL A 150 26.51 -12.70 -20.69
CA VAL A 150 25.83 -11.91 -19.65
C VAL A 150 25.93 -10.41 -19.97
N GLY A 151 27.11 -9.93 -20.38
CA GLY A 151 27.31 -8.56 -20.85
C GLY A 151 26.48 -8.22 -22.08
N VAL A 152 26.41 -9.15 -23.05
CA VAL A 152 25.54 -9.02 -24.24
C VAL A 152 24.08 -8.88 -23.82
N ASN A 153 23.60 -9.72 -22.89
CA ASN A 153 22.22 -9.63 -22.41
C ASN A 153 21.94 -8.28 -21.72
N ALA A 154 22.86 -7.82 -20.86
CA ALA A 154 22.74 -6.50 -20.23
C ALA A 154 22.67 -5.35 -21.25
N LEU A 155 23.52 -5.37 -22.28
CA LEU A 155 23.49 -4.42 -23.39
C LEU A 155 22.15 -4.44 -24.13
N MET A 156 21.64 -5.62 -24.47
CA MET A 156 20.39 -5.77 -25.21
C MET A 156 19.16 -5.38 -24.39
N ILE A 157 19.15 -5.63 -23.09
CA ILE A 157 18.11 -5.14 -22.18
C ILE A 157 18.08 -3.61 -22.17
N ALA A 158 19.24 -2.95 -22.02
CA ALA A 158 19.33 -1.50 -22.05
C ALA A 158 18.90 -0.93 -23.40
N ASN A 159 19.35 -1.54 -24.50
CA ASN A 159 18.99 -1.14 -25.85
C ASN A 159 17.47 -1.21 -26.09
N ALA A 160 16.82 -2.29 -25.64
CA ALA A 160 15.37 -2.41 -25.75
C ALA A 160 14.63 -1.30 -24.98
N LYS A 161 15.16 -0.86 -23.83
CA LYS A 161 14.54 0.16 -22.97
C LYS A 161 14.66 1.57 -23.54
N VAL A 162 15.86 1.96 -24.00
CA VAL A 162 16.11 3.30 -24.55
C VAL A 162 15.42 3.55 -25.90
N ASN A 163 15.00 2.48 -26.59
CA ASN A 163 14.25 2.55 -27.84
C ASN A 163 12.72 2.52 -27.66
N LEU A 164 12.20 2.51 -26.41
CA LEU A 164 10.76 2.63 -26.19
C LEU A 164 10.28 4.05 -26.50
N ALA A 165 9.23 4.16 -27.32
CA ALA A 165 8.51 5.41 -27.51
C ALA A 165 7.85 5.87 -26.20
N PHE A 166 7.65 7.19 -26.08
CA PHE A 166 7.12 7.83 -24.87
C PHE A 166 5.82 7.20 -24.37
N VAL A 167 4.82 7.02 -25.25
CA VAL A 167 3.50 6.49 -24.87
C VAL A 167 3.58 5.03 -24.37
N PRO A 168 4.19 4.07 -25.10
CA PRO A 168 4.42 2.73 -24.57
C PRO A 168 5.18 2.71 -23.24
N ALA A 169 6.24 3.53 -23.10
CA ALA A 169 7.01 3.61 -21.86
C ALA A 169 6.17 4.12 -20.68
N LEU A 170 5.32 5.13 -20.91
CA LEU A 170 4.40 5.68 -19.92
C LEU A 170 3.42 4.62 -19.41
N TYR A 171 2.68 3.96 -20.30
CA TYR A 171 1.67 2.97 -19.89
C TYR A 171 2.28 1.70 -19.27
N ARG A 172 3.46 1.28 -19.75
CA ARG A 172 4.25 0.24 -19.08
C ARG A 172 4.70 0.68 -17.69
N GLY A 173 5.01 1.96 -17.49
CA GLY A 173 5.29 2.54 -16.18
C GLY A 173 4.08 2.51 -15.25
N ILE A 174 2.89 2.84 -15.75
CA ILE A 174 1.63 2.80 -14.98
C ILE A 174 1.39 1.38 -14.46
N MET A 175 1.36 0.41 -15.36
CA MET A 175 1.06 -0.97 -14.98
C MET A 175 2.14 -1.59 -14.09
N CYS A 176 3.41 -1.23 -14.28
CA CYS A 176 4.49 -1.63 -13.36
C CYS A 176 4.16 -1.20 -11.94
N ASN A 177 3.88 0.08 -11.71
CA ASN A 177 3.75 0.57 -10.35
C ASN A 177 2.39 0.28 -9.72
N VAL A 178 1.35 -0.02 -10.52
CA VAL A 178 0.14 -0.68 -9.99
C VAL A 178 0.53 -1.99 -9.30
N LEU A 179 1.29 -2.86 -9.97
CA LEU A 179 1.69 -4.16 -9.41
C LEU A 179 2.67 -4.03 -8.24
N VAL A 180 3.64 -3.10 -8.30
CA VAL A 180 4.59 -2.85 -7.19
C VAL A 180 3.85 -2.33 -5.95
N CYS A 181 2.97 -1.34 -6.10
CA CYS A 181 2.19 -0.84 -4.97
C CYS A 181 1.20 -1.87 -4.43
N LEU A 182 0.63 -2.73 -5.29
CA LEU A 182 -0.18 -3.86 -4.83
C LEU A 182 0.65 -4.88 -4.05
N ALA A 183 1.88 -5.19 -4.45
CA ALA A 183 2.76 -6.06 -3.67
C ALA A 183 3.02 -5.50 -2.26
N VAL A 184 3.36 -4.20 -2.18
CA VAL A 184 3.56 -3.51 -0.89
C VAL A 184 2.26 -3.46 -0.07
N TRP A 185 1.13 -3.21 -0.72
CA TRP A 185 -0.19 -3.24 -0.09
C TRP A 185 -0.49 -4.59 0.54
N LEU A 186 -0.31 -5.69 -0.20
CA LEU A 186 -0.52 -7.05 0.28
C LEU A 186 0.42 -7.41 1.44
N CYS A 187 1.61 -6.82 1.52
CA CYS A 187 2.48 -6.98 2.68
C CYS A 187 1.88 -6.41 3.98
N PHE A 188 0.92 -5.48 3.94
CA PHE A 188 0.20 -5.02 5.14
C PHE A 188 -0.80 -6.06 5.66
N ALA A 189 -1.25 -7.00 4.80
CA ALA A 189 -2.06 -8.15 5.21
C ALA A 189 -1.21 -9.20 5.96
N ALA A 190 0.05 -9.34 5.56
CA ALA A 190 0.97 -10.38 6.00
C ALA A 190 1.49 -10.18 7.43
N ARG A 191 1.49 -11.26 8.21
CA ARG A 191 1.96 -11.30 9.62
C ARG A 191 3.36 -11.90 9.80
N SER A 192 3.90 -12.56 8.78
CA SER A 192 5.22 -13.23 8.82
C SER A 192 6.10 -12.81 7.65
N VAL A 193 7.42 -13.01 7.77
CA VAL A 193 8.36 -12.77 6.65
C VAL A 193 8.03 -13.69 5.47
N THR A 194 7.71 -14.95 5.72
CA THR A 194 7.33 -15.93 4.67
C THR A 194 6.11 -15.47 3.88
N SER A 195 5.05 -15.01 4.55
CA SER A 195 3.86 -14.50 3.87
C SER A 195 4.16 -13.23 3.06
N ARG A 196 5.01 -12.32 3.57
CA ARG A 196 5.47 -11.14 2.81
C ARG A 196 6.23 -11.55 1.54
N ILE A 197 7.12 -12.53 1.61
CA ILE A 197 7.84 -13.04 0.45
C ILE A 197 6.86 -13.58 -0.59
N LEU A 198 5.92 -14.44 -0.19
CA LEU A 198 4.96 -15.06 -1.12
C LEU A 198 4.07 -14.03 -1.84
N VAL A 199 3.57 -13.00 -1.13
CA VAL A 199 2.73 -11.97 -1.76
C VAL A 199 3.52 -11.01 -2.67
N ILE A 200 4.84 -10.92 -2.49
CA ILE A 200 5.72 -10.13 -3.37
C ILE A 200 6.01 -10.88 -4.67
N VAL A 201 6.24 -12.20 -4.61
CA VAL A 201 6.75 -12.97 -5.75
C VAL A 201 5.87 -12.83 -7.00
N PHE A 202 4.56 -13.03 -6.89
CA PHE A 202 3.68 -13.04 -8.06
C PHE A 202 3.51 -11.67 -8.73
N PRO A 203 3.16 -10.57 -8.04
CA PRO A 203 3.04 -9.26 -8.68
C PRO A 203 4.33 -8.80 -9.35
N ILE A 204 5.49 -9.08 -8.73
CA ILE A 204 6.79 -8.68 -9.28
C ILE A 204 7.16 -9.54 -10.49
N THR A 205 6.93 -10.84 -10.40
CA THR A 205 7.11 -11.74 -11.54
C THR A 205 6.24 -11.30 -12.73
N ALA A 206 4.98 -10.96 -12.48
CA ALA A 206 4.04 -10.54 -13.51
C ALA A 206 4.49 -9.28 -14.25
N PHE A 207 4.89 -8.21 -13.53
CA PHE A 207 5.27 -6.97 -14.20
C PHE A 207 6.52 -7.16 -15.07
N VAL A 208 7.50 -7.94 -14.59
CA VAL A 208 8.73 -8.22 -15.34
C VAL A 208 8.44 -9.09 -16.55
N ALA A 209 7.63 -10.13 -16.38
CA ALA A 209 7.28 -11.04 -17.46
C ALA A 209 6.49 -10.33 -18.58
N CYS A 210 5.58 -9.41 -18.21
CA CYS A 210 4.84 -8.57 -19.14
C CYS A 210 5.68 -7.44 -19.77
N GLY A 211 6.93 -7.23 -19.33
CA GLY A 211 7.80 -6.17 -19.85
C GLY A 211 7.34 -4.76 -19.46
N PHE A 212 6.71 -4.62 -18.30
CA PHE A 212 6.40 -3.32 -17.71
C PHE A 212 7.67 -2.64 -17.19
N GLU A 213 7.65 -1.31 -17.13
CA GLU A 213 8.86 -0.51 -16.93
C GLU A 213 8.93 0.06 -15.50
N HIS A 214 10.02 -0.23 -14.80
CA HIS A 214 10.26 0.22 -13.43
C HIS A 214 11.40 1.26 -13.42
N SER A 215 11.10 2.51 -13.06
CA SER A 215 12.07 3.61 -13.02
C SER A 215 13.36 3.24 -12.29
N ILE A 216 13.26 2.73 -11.05
CA ILE A 216 14.46 2.37 -10.26
C ILE A 216 15.24 1.18 -10.83
N ALA A 217 14.57 0.20 -11.45
CA ALA A 217 15.28 -0.89 -12.12
C ALA A 217 16.03 -0.38 -13.35
N ASN A 218 15.44 0.58 -14.08
CA ASN A 218 16.05 1.20 -15.24
C ASN A 218 17.27 2.05 -14.87
N MET A 219 17.35 2.56 -13.64
CA MET A 219 18.55 3.21 -13.08
C MET A 219 19.72 2.25 -12.89
N PHE A 220 19.49 0.92 -12.92
CA PHE A 220 20.56 -0.08 -13.00
C PHE A 220 20.74 -0.58 -14.43
N PHE A 221 19.67 -1.06 -15.07
CA PHE A 221 19.75 -1.74 -16.37
C PHE A 221 20.38 -0.87 -17.46
N ILE A 222 19.96 0.40 -17.56
CA ILE A 222 20.43 1.27 -18.64
C ILE A 222 21.89 1.68 -18.41
N PRO A 223 22.31 2.18 -17.23
CA PRO A 223 23.71 2.49 -16.99
C PRO A 223 24.64 1.28 -17.10
N MET A 224 24.20 0.08 -16.67
CA MET A 224 24.98 -1.15 -16.88
C MET A 224 25.14 -1.45 -18.38
N GLY A 225 24.07 -1.36 -19.18
CA GLY A 225 24.18 -1.54 -20.62
C GLY A 225 25.01 -0.46 -21.34
N MET A 226 25.00 0.79 -20.85
CA MET A 226 25.90 1.84 -21.32
C MET A 226 27.37 1.49 -21.06
N ALA A 227 27.68 0.92 -19.89
CA ALA A 227 29.03 0.44 -19.60
C ALA A 227 29.43 -0.71 -20.53
N MET A 228 28.49 -1.60 -20.88
CA MET A 228 28.72 -2.69 -21.83
C MET A 228 28.90 -2.24 -23.27
N ALA A 229 28.23 -1.18 -23.69
CA ALA A 229 28.40 -0.60 -25.03
C ALA A 229 29.85 -0.11 -25.26
N GLY A 230 30.59 0.21 -24.19
CA GLY A 230 32.01 0.57 -24.24
C GLY A 230 33.00 -0.60 -24.17
N GLN A 231 32.54 -1.85 -24.00
CA GLN A 231 33.42 -3.03 -23.94
C GLN A 231 33.53 -3.70 -25.32
N ALA A 232 34.75 -3.77 -25.86
CA ALA A 232 35.00 -4.31 -27.20
C ALA A 232 34.62 -5.79 -27.32
N GLU A 233 34.92 -6.58 -26.28
CA GLU A 233 34.63 -8.00 -26.19
C GLU A 233 33.13 -8.27 -26.18
N VAL A 234 32.36 -7.44 -25.46
CA VAL A 234 30.89 -7.53 -25.43
C VAL A 234 30.30 -7.13 -26.78
N ALA A 235 30.77 -6.04 -27.38
CA ALA A 235 30.30 -5.60 -28.69
C ALA A 235 30.58 -6.66 -29.78
N GLN A 236 31.76 -7.28 -29.75
CA GLN A 236 32.12 -8.37 -30.65
C GLN A 236 31.24 -9.60 -30.41
N ALA A 237 31.05 -10.02 -29.14
CA ALA A 237 30.21 -11.16 -28.79
C ALA A 237 28.73 -10.94 -29.13
N ALA A 238 28.25 -9.70 -29.03
CA ALA A 238 26.88 -9.32 -29.38
C ALA A 238 26.62 -9.34 -30.89
N GLY A 239 27.67 -9.16 -31.71
CA GLY A 239 27.53 -9.03 -33.17
C GLY A 239 26.68 -7.82 -33.60
N VAL A 240 26.55 -6.81 -32.73
CA VAL A 240 25.76 -5.61 -32.99
C VAL A 240 26.61 -4.52 -33.62
N THR A 241 25.99 -3.74 -34.50
CA THR A 241 26.60 -2.55 -35.10
C THR A 241 26.43 -1.32 -34.19
N ALA A 242 27.30 -0.32 -34.32
CA ALA A 242 27.17 0.94 -33.60
C ALA A 242 25.81 1.63 -33.83
N ALA A 243 25.23 1.47 -35.03
CA ALA A 243 23.90 1.99 -35.36
C ALA A 243 22.79 1.33 -34.54
N GLN A 244 22.89 0.03 -34.24
CA GLN A 244 21.87 -0.71 -33.48
C GLN A 244 21.83 -0.35 -31.99
N ILE A 245 22.89 0.24 -31.45
CA ILE A 245 22.99 0.66 -30.05
C ILE A 245 23.18 2.18 -29.89
N THR A 246 22.91 2.96 -30.95
CA THR A 246 23.13 4.41 -30.96
C THR A 246 22.38 5.17 -29.86
N ASN A 247 21.25 4.63 -29.40
CA ASN A 247 20.43 5.22 -28.35
C ASN A 247 20.85 4.80 -26.94
N VAL A 248 21.81 3.90 -26.78
CA VAL A 248 22.34 3.47 -25.46
C VAL A 248 23.31 4.53 -24.93
N THR A 249 22.75 5.70 -24.58
CA THR A 249 23.47 6.89 -24.15
C THR A 249 22.80 7.52 -22.94
N ALA A 250 23.44 8.52 -22.32
CA ALA A 250 22.84 9.29 -21.24
C ALA A 250 21.54 9.99 -21.68
N LEU A 251 21.44 10.42 -22.95
CA LEU A 251 20.20 11.00 -23.48
C LEU A 251 19.10 9.94 -23.61
N GLY A 252 19.41 8.75 -24.14
CA GLY A 252 18.47 7.63 -24.20
C GLY A 252 18.00 7.18 -22.81
N PHE A 253 18.89 7.21 -21.81
CA PHE A 253 18.55 6.97 -20.42
C PHE A 253 17.49 7.96 -19.91
N VAL A 254 17.69 9.26 -20.14
CA VAL A 254 16.72 10.29 -19.75
C VAL A 254 15.40 10.15 -20.51
N HIS A 255 15.44 9.88 -21.82
CA HIS A 255 14.24 9.66 -22.65
C HIS A 255 13.40 8.47 -22.19
N ASN A 256 14.03 7.40 -21.68
CA ASN A 256 13.31 6.30 -21.05
C ASN A 256 12.81 6.68 -19.66
N LEU A 257 13.67 7.27 -18.82
CA LEU A 257 13.39 7.44 -17.39
C LEU A 257 12.22 8.40 -17.13
N ILE A 258 12.06 9.45 -17.93
CA ILE A 258 10.98 10.44 -17.78
C ILE A 258 9.59 9.79 -17.89
N PRO A 259 9.18 9.21 -19.04
CA PRO A 259 7.84 8.62 -19.18
C PRO A 259 7.60 7.47 -18.20
N VAL A 260 8.62 6.65 -17.93
CA VAL A 260 8.51 5.54 -16.98
C VAL A 260 8.27 6.05 -15.56
N THR A 261 8.97 7.10 -15.13
CA THR A 261 8.79 7.70 -13.80
C THR A 261 7.42 8.34 -13.66
N ILE A 262 6.96 9.09 -14.66
CA ILE A 262 5.61 9.65 -14.69
C ILE A 262 4.57 8.53 -14.58
N GLY A 263 4.74 7.47 -15.37
CA GLY A 263 3.86 6.31 -15.35
C GLY A 263 3.85 5.65 -13.97
N ASN A 264 5.02 5.45 -13.36
CA ASN A 264 5.10 4.88 -12.04
C ASN A 264 4.38 5.75 -10.99
N VAL A 265 4.54 7.07 -11.00
CA VAL A 265 3.81 7.97 -10.10
C VAL A 265 2.29 7.81 -10.28
N ILE A 266 1.80 7.86 -11.52
CA ILE A 266 0.36 7.69 -11.82
C ILE A 266 -0.15 6.34 -11.32
N GLY A 267 0.53 5.25 -11.67
CA GLY A 267 0.12 3.89 -11.29
C GLY A 267 0.12 3.69 -9.79
N GLY A 268 1.21 4.04 -9.10
CA GLY A 268 1.32 3.84 -7.66
C GLY A 268 0.37 4.74 -6.85
N SER A 269 0.24 6.01 -7.23
CA SER A 269 -0.70 6.93 -6.56
C SER A 269 -2.15 6.53 -6.79
N SER A 270 -2.50 5.96 -7.95
CA SER A 270 -3.85 5.44 -8.21
C SER A 270 -4.26 4.34 -7.22
N VAL A 271 -3.34 3.41 -6.89
CA VAL A 271 -3.58 2.35 -5.91
C VAL A 271 -3.84 2.94 -4.52
N GLY A 272 -2.95 3.82 -4.04
CA GLY A 272 -3.12 4.47 -2.74
C GLY A 272 -4.40 5.32 -2.66
N MET A 273 -4.74 6.02 -3.74
CA MET A 273 -5.96 6.80 -3.86
C MET A 273 -7.23 5.95 -3.82
N LEU A 274 -7.28 4.85 -4.57
CA LEU A 274 -8.46 3.99 -4.59
C LEU A 274 -8.72 3.35 -3.22
N TYR A 275 -7.68 2.81 -2.56
CA TYR A 275 -7.82 2.26 -1.21
C TYR A 275 -8.24 3.32 -0.20
N TRP A 276 -7.70 4.54 -0.28
CA TRP A 276 -8.12 5.65 0.57
C TRP A 276 -9.58 6.06 0.32
N LEU A 277 -10.01 6.18 -0.94
CA LEU A 277 -11.38 6.56 -1.31
C LEU A 277 -12.43 5.58 -0.80
N VAL A 278 -12.10 4.28 -0.85
CA VAL A 278 -12.99 3.20 -0.42
C VAL A 278 -13.05 3.11 1.10
N PHE A 279 -11.90 3.11 1.78
CA PHE A 279 -11.83 2.74 3.19
C PHE A 279 -11.69 3.92 4.17
N LEU A 280 -11.03 5.02 3.80
CA LEU A 280 -10.72 6.12 4.74
C LEU A 280 -11.56 7.39 4.52
N ARG A 281 -12.05 7.65 3.31
CA ARG A 281 -12.75 8.91 2.97
C ARG A 281 -13.89 9.26 3.94
N LYS A 282 -14.77 8.29 4.25
CA LYS A 282 -15.93 8.52 5.12
C LYS A 282 -15.51 8.80 6.57
N GLU A 283 -14.53 8.05 7.06
CA GLU A 283 -13.98 8.21 8.41
C GLU A 283 -13.31 9.57 8.58
N ARG A 284 -12.44 9.97 7.63
CA ARG A 284 -11.77 11.28 7.66
C ARG A 284 -12.76 12.44 7.55
N ALA A 285 -13.82 12.29 6.75
CA ALA A 285 -14.90 13.29 6.70
C ALA A 285 -15.63 13.42 8.05
N ALA A 286 -15.91 12.30 8.73
CA ALA A 286 -16.54 12.30 10.05
C ALA A 286 -15.65 12.97 11.12
N GLU A 287 -14.33 12.71 11.10
CA GLU A 287 -13.37 13.37 12.00
C GLU A 287 -13.36 14.89 11.84
N VAL A 288 -13.37 15.39 10.60
CA VAL A 288 -13.40 16.84 10.33
C VAL A 288 -14.69 17.47 10.86
N VAL A 289 -15.84 16.81 10.67
CA VAL A 289 -17.13 17.30 11.19
C VAL A 289 -17.12 17.31 12.72
N ALA A 290 -16.60 16.26 13.36
CA ALA A 290 -16.49 16.17 14.81
C ALA A 290 -15.59 17.28 15.38
N ALA A 291 -14.43 17.51 14.76
CA ALA A 291 -13.50 18.58 15.16
C ALA A 291 -14.13 19.97 15.04
N ARG A 292 -14.88 20.25 13.96
CA ARG A 292 -15.61 21.51 13.78
C ARG A 292 -16.70 21.73 14.84
N ARG A 293 -17.45 20.68 15.19
CA ARG A 293 -18.47 20.73 16.26
C ARG A 293 -17.86 21.01 17.63
N TRP A 294 -16.70 20.42 17.92
CA TRP A 294 -15.98 20.66 19.16
C TRP A 294 -15.40 22.08 19.23
N LEU A 295 -14.76 22.55 18.15
CA LEU A 295 -14.27 23.94 18.06
C LEU A 295 -15.41 24.97 18.20
N GLY A 296 -16.60 24.68 17.66
CA GLY A 296 -17.80 25.48 17.84
C GLY A 296 -18.30 25.58 19.29
N ARG A 297 -17.80 24.75 20.22
CA ARG A 297 -18.07 24.90 21.66
C ARG A 297 -17.16 25.93 22.35
N PHE A 298 -16.04 26.30 21.72
CA PHE A 298 -15.08 27.27 22.25
C PHE A 298 -15.08 28.60 21.50
N VAL A 299 -15.70 28.66 20.32
CA VAL A 299 -16.02 29.90 19.62
C VAL A 299 -17.47 30.25 19.97
N THR A 300 -17.67 31.30 20.77
CA THR A 300 -18.99 31.93 20.96
C THR A 300 -19.42 32.55 19.63
N VAL A 301 -19.99 31.74 18.75
CA VAL A 301 -20.91 32.24 17.75
C VAL A 301 -22.19 32.56 18.51
N GLU A 302 -22.64 33.81 18.50
CA GLU A 302 -23.97 34.18 18.99
C GLU A 302 -24.99 33.28 18.31
N ALA A 303 -25.46 32.30 19.07
CA ALA A 303 -26.41 31.33 18.59
C ALA A 303 -27.76 32.03 18.47
N GLN A 304 -28.31 32.04 17.26
CA GLN A 304 -29.76 32.18 17.10
C GLN A 304 -30.46 31.12 17.96
N PRO A 305 -31.61 31.44 18.57
CA PRO A 305 -32.22 30.60 19.61
C PRO A 305 -32.54 29.23 19.03
N GLN A 306 -31.74 28.24 19.45
CA GLN A 306 -31.94 26.85 19.11
C GLN A 306 -33.19 26.37 19.84
N LYS A 307 -34.17 25.87 19.09
CA LYS A 307 -35.40 25.27 19.61
C LYS A 307 -34.99 24.16 20.60
N VAL A 308 -35.32 24.36 21.88
CA VAL A 308 -35.06 23.38 22.95
C VAL A 308 -35.72 22.06 22.53
N TRP A 309 -34.91 21.04 22.29
CA TRP A 309 -35.40 19.69 22.05
C TRP A 309 -35.85 19.13 23.40
N THR A 310 -37.16 19.04 23.59
CA THR A 310 -37.78 18.32 24.70
C THR A 310 -38.18 16.94 24.17
N PRO A 311 -37.48 15.85 24.54
CA PRO A 311 -37.90 14.51 24.15
C PRO A 311 -39.31 14.25 24.67
N ASP A 312 -40.12 13.59 23.86
CA ASP A 312 -41.37 13.04 24.36
C ASP A 312 -41.11 11.94 25.42
N VAL A 313 -42.18 11.52 26.08
CA VAL A 313 -42.13 10.57 27.19
C VAL A 313 -41.52 9.22 26.76
N GLU A 314 -41.82 8.77 25.53
CA GLU A 314 -41.31 7.52 24.98
C GLU A 314 -39.81 7.62 24.67
N THR A 315 -39.37 8.72 24.07
CA THR A 315 -37.96 8.98 23.75
C THR A 315 -37.12 9.08 25.03
N THR A 316 -37.70 9.66 26.08
CA THR A 316 -37.06 9.71 27.41
C THR A 316 -36.93 8.31 28.02
N ALA A 317 -37.97 7.47 27.89
CA ALA A 317 -37.93 6.09 28.35
C ALA A 317 -36.90 5.26 27.57
N LEU A 318 -36.85 5.39 26.23
CA LEU A 318 -35.85 4.75 25.36
C LEU A 318 -34.43 5.12 25.78
N LEU A 319 -34.16 6.42 25.98
CA LEU A 319 -32.86 6.90 26.44
C LEU A 319 -32.47 6.32 27.81
N SER A 320 -33.43 6.19 28.74
CA SER A 320 -33.18 5.63 30.06
C SER A 320 -32.80 4.14 30.00
N VAL A 321 -33.47 3.35 29.15
CA VAL A 321 -33.16 1.93 28.94
C VAL A 321 -31.79 1.77 28.29
N LEU A 322 -31.50 2.55 27.24
CA LEU A 322 -30.23 2.48 26.52
C LEU A 322 -29.05 2.94 27.39
N ALA A 323 -29.24 3.96 28.23
CA ALA A 323 -28.24 4.39 29.20
C ALA A 323 -27.98 3.31 30.26
N LYS A 324 -29.04 2.67 30.77
CA LYS A 324 -28.89 1.58 31.74
C LYS A 324 -28.21 0.35 31.12
N ALA A 325 -28.54 0.02 29.87
CA ALA A 325 -27.90 -1.06 29.11
C ALA A 325 -26.40 -0.79 28.87
N ARG A 326 -26.02 0.48 28.69
CA ARG A 326 -24.61 0.88 28.57
C ARG A 326 -23.85 0.72 29.89
N ASP A 327 -24.46 1.14 30.99
CA ASP A 327 -23.76 1.33 32.27
C ASP A 327 -23.89 0.10 33.22
N ASP A 328 -24.83 -0.81 32.98
CA ASP A 328 -25.09 -2.01 33.79
C ASP A 328 -25.06 -3.29 32.94
N ALA A 329 -23.96 -4.05 33.06
CA ALA A 329 -23.76 -5.30 32.32
C ALA A 329 -24.76 -6.41 32.70
N THR A 330 -25.28 -6.40 33.94
CA THR A 330 -26.29 -7.38 34.38
C THR A 330 -27.64 -7.05 33.76
N PHE A 331 -28.01 -5.77 33.70
CA PHE A 331 -29.20 -5.31 32.98
C PHE A 331 -29.09 -5.58 31.48
N LEU A 332 -27.93 -5.36 30.88
CA LEU A 332 -27.65 -5.65 29.47
C LEU A 332 -27.83 -7.14 29.13
N ALA A 333 -27.35 -8.03 30.00
CA ALA A 333 -27.55 -9.48 29.86
C ALA A 333 -29.03 -9.87 30.01
N GLN A 334 -29.73 -9.29 30.99
CA GLN A 334 -31.16 -9.53 31.20
C GLN A 334 -32.01 -9.03 30.02
N LEU A 335 -31.67 -7.89 29.42
CA LEU A 335 -32.31 -7.37 28.21
C LEU A 335 -32.08 -8.28 26.99
N SER A 336 -31.02 -9.10 27.02
CA SER A 336 -30.76 -10.13 26.01
C SER A 336 -31.59 -11.40 26.23
N GLU A 337 -31.60 -11.90 27.47
CA GLU A 337 -32.18 -13.22 27.80
C GLU A 337 -33.69 -13.17 28.04
N ASN A 338 -34.21 -12.08 28.60
CA ASN A 338 -35.62 -11.90 28.91
C ASN A 338 -36.03 -10.42 28.77
N PRO A 339 -36.19 -9.94 27.53
CA PRO A 339 -36.48 -8.54 27.24
C PRO A 339 -37.81 -8.06 27.83
N ASP A 340 -38.84 -8.89 27.85
CA ASP A 340 -40.15 -8.53 28.41
C ASP A 340 -40.05 -8.18 29.91
N LYS A 341 -39.29 -8.96 30.67
CA LYS A 341 -39.03 -8.70 32.08
C LYS A 341 -38.06 -7.54 32.31
N ALA A 342 -37.08 -7.35 31.42
CA ALA A 342 -36.12 -6.25 31.52
C ALA A 342 -36.76 -4.87 31.23
N LEU A 343 -37.76 -4.85 30.35
CA LEU A 343 -38.48 -3.66 29.92
C LEU A 343 -39.76 -3.41 30.73
N GLU A 344 -40.08 -4.28 31.69
CA GLU A 344 -41.21 -4.13 32.60
C GLU A 344 -41.06 -2.85 33.43
N GLY A 345 -42.08 -1.99 33.42
CA GLY A 345 -42.08 -0.71 34.12
C GLY A 345 -41.54 0.48 33.34
N TYR A 346 -41.02 0.30 32.11
CA TYR A 346 -40.70 1.41 31.22
C TYR A 346 -41.91 1.79 30.36
N ASN A 347 -42.13 3.11 30.21
CA ASN A 347 -43.23 3.64 29.39
C ASN A 347 -42.84 3.62 27.90
N LEU A 348 -42.89 2.43 27.30
CA LEU A 348 -42.50 2.14 25.92
C LEU A 348 -43.68 1.53 25.15
N THR A 349 -43.87 1.93 23.89
CA THR A 349 -44.80 1.23 22.97
C THR A 349 -44.30 -0.17 22.63
N ASP A 350 -45.18 -1.01 22.10
CA ASP A 350 -44.82 -2.35 21.65
C ASP A 350 -43.79 -2.32 20.51
N GLU A 351 -43.82 -1.28 19.67
CA GLU A 351 -42.83 -1.06 18.60
C GLU A 351 -41.45 -0.73 19.20
N ALA A 352 -41.40 0.13 20.22
CA ALA A 352 -40.16 0.48 20.93
C ALA A 352 -39.57 -0.73 21.68
N LYS A 353 -40.41 -1.54 22.32
CA LYS A 353 -40.01 -2.79 22.97
C LYS A 353 -39.50 -3.80 21.95
N ALA A 354 -40.18 -3.94 20.81
CA ALA A 354 -39.75 -4.81 19.72
C ALA A 354 -38.38 -4.38 19.18
N ALA A 355 -38.15 -3.08 18.95
CA ALA A 355 -36.88 -2.56 18.46
C ALA A 355 -35.72 -2.78 19.46
N LEU A 356 -35.97 -2.60 20.77
CA LEU A 356 -34.99 -2.90 21.83
C LEU A 356 -34.70 -4.40 21.95
N SER A 357 -35.71 -5.25 21.73
CA SER A 357 -35.59 -6.71 21.78
C SER A 357 -34.88 -7.29 20.55
N SER A 358 -35.24 -6.83 19.35
CA SER A 358 -34.67 -7.30 18.07
C SER A 358 -33.32 -6.66 17.74
N GLY A 359 -32.96 -5.58 18.44
CA GLY A 359 -31.73 -4.86 18.20
C GLY A 359 -31.73 -4.03 16.91
N ASP A 360 -32.89 -3.49 16.51
CA ASP A 360 -33.03 -2.64 15.32
C ASP A 360 -32.33 -1.28 15.52
N VAL A 361 -31.05 -1.24 15.16
CA VAL A 361 -30.19 -0.06 15.27
C VAL A 361 -30.75 1.12 14.46
N HIS A 362 -31.35 0.86 13.30
CA HIS A 362 -31.81 1.93 12.42
C HIS A 362 -33.05 2.62 13.01
N TRP A 363 -33.99 1.83 13.52
CA TRP A 363 -35.18 2.36 14.18
C TRP A 363 -34.81 3.13 15.46
N LEU A 364 -33.93 2.56 16.30
CA LEU A 364 -33.49 3.22 17.54
C LEU A 364 -32.79 4.55 17.25
N GLU A 365 -31.86 4.59 16.29
CA GLU A 365 -31.16 5.82 15.92
C GLU A 365 -32.08 6.89 15.32
N SER A 366 -33.19 6.49 14.69
CA SER A 366 -34.20 7.42 14.18
C SER A 366 -34.96 8.16 15.29
N ARG A 367 -35.06 7.56 16.49
CA ARG A 367 -35.80 8.10 17.64
C ARG A 367 -34.91 8.83 18.63
N VAL A 368 -33.78 8.24 19.01
CA VAL A 368 -32.90 8.78 20.07
C VAL A 368 -31.65 9.49 19.54
N GLY A 369 -31.45 9.50 18.22
CA GLY A 369 -30.21 9.97 17.60
C GLY A 369 -29.11 8.91 17.59
N MET A 370 -27.90 9.29 17.18
CA MET A 370 -26.80 8.33 17.04
C MET A 370 -26.43 7.65 18.37
N LEU A 371 -26.40 6.32 18.35
CA LEU A 371 -25.96 5.51 19.49
C LEU A 371 -24.42 5.55 19.61
N ASP A 372 -23.93 5.35 20.83
CA ASP A 372 -22.49 5.26 21.07
C ASP A 372 -21.90 3.91 20.59
N ALA A 373 -20.58 3.89 20.41
CA ALA A 373 -19.88 2.73 19.84
C ALA A 373 -20.04 1.44 20.65
N PRO A 374 -19.98 1.44 21.99
CA PRO A 374 -20.21 0.23 22.80
C PRO A 374 -21.59 -0.38 22.59
N LEU A 375 -22.65 0.43 22.68
CA LEU A 375 -24.03 -0.02 22.56
C LEU A 375 -24.35 -0.49 21.14
N ARG A 376 -23.82 0.22 20.13
CA ARG A 376 -23.93 -0.18 18.72
C ARG A 376 -23.23 -1.51 18.42
N THR A 377 -22.06 -1.73 19.02
CA THR A 377 -21.32 -2.99 18.89
C THR A 377 -22.09 -4.15 19.51
N TRP A 378 -22.67 -3.96 20.70
CA TRP A 378 -23.55 -4.95 21.33
C TRP A 378 -24.77 -5.28 20.45
N LEU A 379 -25.52 -4.28 20.00
CA LEU A 379 -26.70 -4.46 19.13
C LEU A 379 -26.36 -5.24 17.85
N SER A 380 -25.25 -4.88 17.20
CA SER A 380 -24.79 -5.56 15.98
C SER A 380 -24.33 -7.00 16.24
N SER A 381 -23.75 -7.29 17.41
CA SER A 381 -23.34 -8.63 17.82
C SER A 381 -24.56 -9.53 18.07
N ARG A 382 -25.66 -8.97 18.61
CA ARG A 382 -26.92 -9.69 18.84
C ARG A 382 -27.60 -10.08 17.52
N LEU A 383 -27.71 -9.16 16.56
CA LEU A 383 -28.24 -9.45 15.22
C LEU A 383 -27.47 -10.55 14.48
N SER A 384 -26.19 -10.75 14.82
CA SER A 384 -25.38 -11.84 14.26
C SER A 384 -25.67 -13.21 14.88
N GLN A 385 -26.23 -13.25 16.09
CA GLN A 385 -26.56 -14.48 16.82
C GLN A 385 -27.95 -15.03 16.46
N GLU A 386 -28.87 -14.19 15.98
CA GLU A 386 -30.22 -14.59 15.52
C GLU A 386 -30.25 -15.15 14.09
N LYS A 387 -29.13 -15.09 13.35
CA LYS A 387 -29.01 -15.75 12.04
C LYS A 387 -28.64 -17.24 12.22
N TRP A 388 -29.65 -18.05 12.53
CA TRP A 388 -29.66 -19.50 12.31
C TRP A 388 -30.96 -19.92 11.63
#